data_AF-A0A2E6LY59-F1
#
_entry.id   AF-A0A2E6LY59-F1
#
_cell.length_a   1.000
_cell.length_b   1.000
_cell.length_c   1.000
_cell.angle_alpha   90.00
_cell.angle_beta   90.00
_cell.angle_gamma   90.00
#
_symmetry.space_group_name_H-M   'P 1'
#
loop_
_entity.id
_entity.type
_entity.pdbx_description
1 polymer ?
#
loop_
_entity_poly.entity_id
_entity_poly.type
_entity_poly.pdbx_seq_one_letter_code
_entity_poly.pdbx_strand_id
1 'polypeptide(L)'
;MKKLVQSILATSMVLGAVNAQAAWPENVNVSGDIIAELGVTTGDYQDNSSDLTLSEFYLLMEADLHENVSGTVSFLYEDGDTPFGVDEGFLTVQANDMWSFNLGKMYLPFGRFNTQWSMILLH
;
A
#
# COMPACT_ATOMS: atom_id res chain seq x y z
N MET A 1 3.91 -42.74 -2.12
CA MET A 1 3.33 -41.53 -1.51
C MET A 1 3.83 -40.33 -2.31
N LYS A 2 3.05 -39.84 -3.28
CA LYS A 2 3.43 -38.66 -4.09
C LYS A 2 3.14 -37.42 -3.26
N LYS A 3 4.15 -36.56 -3.08
CA LYS A 3 4.04 -35.31 -2.33
C LYS A 3 3.12 -34.36 -3.10
N LEU A 4 2.10 -33.83 -2.43
CA LEU A 4 1.35 -32.67 -2.90
C LEU A 4 2.34 -31.52 -3.06
N VAL A 5 2.55 -31.07 -4.29
CA VAL A 5 3.29 -29.83 -4.57
C VAL A 5 2.23 -28.76 -4.77
N GLN A 6 1.89 -28.02 -3.71
CA GLN A 6 1.15 -26.77 -3.84
C GLN A 6 2.15 -25.71 -4.32
N SER A 7 2.17 -25.44 -5.62
CA SER A 7 2.89 -24.29 -6.17
C SER A 7 1.93 -23.10 -6.17
N ILE A 8 2.00 -22.24 -5.15
CA ILE A 8 1.37 -20.92 -5.20
C ILE A 8 2.28 -20.04 -6.05
N LEU A 9 1.85 -19.67 -7.25
CA LEU A 9 2.51 -18.68 -8.08
C LEU A 9 1.77 -17.35 -7.91
N ALA A 10 2.11 -16.59 -6.87
CA ALA A 10 1.61 -15.23 -6.72
C ALA A 10 2.42 -14.32 -7.66
N THR A 11 1.76 -13.76 -8.68
CA THR A 11 2.35 -12.71 -9.51
C THR A 11 1.64 -11.40 -9.16
N SER A 12 2.33 -10.49 -8.49
CA SER A 12 1.85 -9.13 -8.25
C SER A 12 2.08 -8.28 -9.50
N MET A 13 1.01 -7.73 -10.09
CA MET A 13 1.14 -6.65 -11.05
C MET A 13 1.03 -5.31 -10.32
N VAL A 14 2.16 -4.62 -10.15
CA VAL A 14 2.16 -3.20 -9.75
C VAL A 14 1.85 -2.38 -11.00
N LEU A 15 0.63 -1.87 -11.11
CA LEU A 15 0.31 -0.85 -12.11
C LEU A 15 0.81 0.49 -11.58
N GLY A 16 2.06 0.82 -11.92
CA GLY A 16 2.64 2.13 -11.61
C GLY A 16 1.80 3.27 -12.20
N ALA A 17 1.54 4.28 -11.35
CA ALA A 17 0.99 5.60 -11.63
C ALA A 17 0.17 5.74 -12.93
N VAL A 18 -1.16 5.61 -12.81
CA VAL A 18 -2.09 6.06 -13.84
C VAL A 18 -2.04 7.59 -13.91
N ASN A 19 -1.39 8.11 -14.95
CA ASN A 19 -1.42 9.55 -15.27
C ASN A 19 -2.79 9.92 -15.86
N ALA A 20 -3.82 10.00 -15.02
CA ALA A 20 -5.03 10.75 -15.35
C ALA A 20 -4.71 12.24 -15.20
N GLN A 21 -4.66 12.95 -16.32
CA GLN A 21 -4.33 14.37 -16.45
C GLN A 21 -5.38 15.29 -15.77
N ALA A 22 -5.47 15.26 -14.45
CA ALA A 22 -5.87 16.39 -13.63
C ALA A 22 -4.61 16.83 -12.91
N ALA A 23 -4.05 17.98 -13.28
CA ALA A 23 -2.92 18.53 -12.55
C ALA A 23 -3.42 18.91 -11.15
N TRP A 24 -2.96 18.19 -10.14
CA TRP A 24 -3.12 18.61 -8.76
C TRP A 24 -2.45 19.99 -8.58
N PRO A 25 -2.92 20.81 -7.62
CA PRO A 25 -2.20 22.01 -7.23
C PRO A 25 -0.72 21.68 -6.94
N GLU A 26 0.20 22.60 -7.23
CA GLU A 26 1.65 22.35 -7.08
C GLU A 26 2.05 21.98 -5.65
N ASN A 27 1.27 22.40 -4.66
CA ASN A 27 1.47 22.10 -3.24
C ASN A 27 0.81 20.78 -2.80
N VAL A 28 0.28 19.96 -3.73
CA VAL A 28 -0.36 18.68 -3.44
C VAL A 28 0.35 17.56 -4.19
N ASN A 29 0.89 16.60 -3.44
CA ASN A 29 1.43 15.37 -3.97
C ASN A 29 0.39 14.25 -3.80
N VAL A 30 0.19 13.46 -4.86
CA VAL A 30 -0.69 12.27 -4.81
C VAL A 30 0.08 11.08 -5.33
N SER A 31 0.10 10.03 -4.52
CA SER A 31 0.79 8.77 -4.81
C SER A 31 -0.05 7.61 -4.31
N GLY A 32 0.35 6.38 -4.64
CA GLY A 32 -0.39 5.19 -4.26
C GLY A 32 -0.12 4.03 -5.20
N ASP A 33 -0.81 2.94 -4.96
CA ASP A 33 -0.67 1.69 -5.68
C ASP A 33 -1.97 0.88 -5.69
N ILE A 34 -2.05 0.01 -6.69
CA ILE A 34 -3.15 -0.91 -6.91
C ILE A 34 -2.51 -2.25 -7.19
N ILE A 35 -2.86 -3.25 -6.38
CA ILE A 35 -2.29 -4.59 -6.47
C ILE A 35 -3.41 -5.58 -6.76
N ALA A 36 -3.26 -6.31 -7.86
CA ALA A 36 -4.09 -7.45 -8.17
C ALA A 36 -3.28 -8.74 -8.02
N GLU A 37 -3.91 -9.77 -7.47
CA GLU A 37 -3.32 -11.08 -7.24
C GLU A 37 -4.04 -12.16 -8.02
N LEU A 38 -3.27 -12.96 -8.76
CA LEU A 38 -3.72 -14.17 -9.42
C LEU A 38 -3.26 -15.39 -8.63
N GLY A 39 -4.20 -16.15 -8.09
CA GLY A 39 -3.96 -17.46 -7.51
C GLY A 39 -4.32 -18.57 -8.50
N VAL A 40 -3.43 -19.53 -8.74
CA VAL A 40 -3.72 -20.73 -9.54
C VAL A 40 -3.41 -21.96 -8.72
N THR A 41 -4.38 -22.86 -8.60
CA THR A 41 -4.22 -24.16 -7.95
C THR A 41 -4.41 -25.27 -8.99
N THR A 42 -3.40 -26.11 -9.15
CA THR A 42 -3.46 -27.31 -9.99
C THR A 42 -3.38 -28.55 -9.13
N GLY A 43 -4.17 -29.57 -9.46
CA GLY A 43 -4.20 -30.83 -8.73
C GLY A 43 -4.25 -32.03 -9.67
N ASP A 44 -3.49 -33.09 -9.37
CA ASP A 44 -3.51 -34.33 -10.16
C ASP A 44 -4.87 -35.06 -10.11
N TYR A 45 -5.70 -34.78 -9.10
CA TYR A 45 -6.99 -35.42 -8.83
C TYR A 45 -8.10 -34.45 -8.41
N GLN A 46 -7.87 -33.14 -8.52
CA GLN A 46 -8.84 -32.08 -8.25
C GLN A 46 -8.98 -31.21 -9.49
N ASP A 47 -10.13 -30.59 -9.69
CA ASP A 47 -10.30 -29.62 -10.77
C ASP A 47 -9.34 -28.44 -10.57
N ASN A 48 -8.69 -28.02 -11.65
CA ASN A 48 -7.85 -26.82 -11.62
C ASN A 48 -8.72 -25.61 -11.29
N SER A 49 -8.26 -24.76 -10.37
CA SER A 49 -8.94 -23.52 -10.02
C SER A 49 -8.00 -22.33 -10.18
N SER A 50 -8.59 -21.19 -10.55
CA SER A 50 -7.91 -19.90 -10.59
C SER A 50 -8.78 -18.84 -9.95
N ASP A 51 -8.15 -17.88 -9.28
CA ASP A 51 -8.81 -16.74 -8.66
C ASP A 51 -8.02 -15.46 -8.94
N LEU A 52 -8.73 -14.37 -9.23
CA LEU A 52 -8.16 -13.05 -9.46
C LEU A 52 -8.85 -12.08 -8.51
N THR A 53 -8.10 -11.53 -7.56
CA THR A 53 -8.60 -10.57 -6.58
C THR A 53 -7.85 -9.24 -6.68
N LEU A 54 -8.52 -8.16 -6.29
CA LEU A 54 -7.86 -6.89 -5.98
C LEU A 54 -7.37 -7.03 -4.53
N SER A 55 -6.08 -7.30 -4.34
CA SER A 55 -5.55 -7.53 -3.00
C SER A 55 -5.34 -6.24 -2.23
N GLU A 56 -4.94 -5.15 -2.91
CA GLU A 56 -4.67 -3.87 -2.26
C GLU A 56 -5.04 -2.69 -3.14
N PHE A 57 -5.58 -1.65 -2.50
CA PHE A 57 -5.65 -0.30 -3.04
C PHE A 57 -5.17 0.68 -1.97
N TYR A 58 -4.13 1.44 -2.27
CA TYR A 58 -3.60 2.48 -1.41
C TYR A 58 -3.52 3.81 -2.15
N LEU A 59 -3.93 4.88 -1.47
CA LEU A 59 -3.87 6.24 -1.97
C LEU A 59 -3.34 7.16 -0.88
N LEU A 60 -2.24 7.83 -1.16
CA LEU A 60 -1.61 8.83 -0.31
C LEU A 60 -1.76 10.21 -0.92
N MET A 61 -2.23 11.16 -0.13
CA MET A 61 -2.27 12.57 -0.48
C MET A 61 -1.51 13.36 0.57
N GLU A 62 -0.59 14.19 0.10
CA GLU A 62 0.22 15.07 0.94
C GLU A 62 0.08 16.50 0.42
N ALA A 63 0.02 17.48 1.33
CA ALA A 63 -0.09 18.87 0.95
C ALA A 63 0.68 19.81 1.86
N ASP A 64 1.36 20.78 1.26
CA ASP A 64 1.89 21.96 1.97
C ASP A 64 0.76 22.98 2.14
N LEU A 65 0.23 23.09 3.37
CA LEU A 65 -0.92 23.94 3.69
C LEU A 65 -0.50 25.36 4.07
N HIS A 66 0.68 25.50 4.68
CA HIS A 66 1.32 26.75 5.11
C HIS A 66 2.84 26.54 5.20
N GLU A 67 3.64 27.62 5.30
CA GLU A 67 5.12 27.55 5.41
C GLU A 67 5.64 26.64 6.55
N ASN A 68 4.80 26.36 7.55
CA ASN A 68 5.14 25.52 8.70
C ASN A 68 4.12 24.42 8.97
N VAL A 69 3.16 24.19 8.06
CA VAL A 69 2.11 23.19 8.25
C VAL A 69 1.93 22.38 6.98
N SER A 70 2.14 21.08 7.08
CA SER A 70 1.79 20.12 6.03
C SER A 70 0.73 19.14 6.54
N GLY A 71 -0.02 18.56 5.61
CA GLY A 71 -1.04 17.56 5.90
C GLY A 71 -0.81 16.30 5.10
N THR A 72 -1.08 15.16 5.73
CA THR A 72 -1.02 13.83 5.12
C THR A 72 -2.33 13.12 5.38
N VAL A 73 -2.92 12.55 4.34
CA VAL A 73 -4.06 11.63 4.45
C VAL A 73 -3.82 10.44 3.53
N SER A 74 -4.00 9.24 4.03
CA SER A 74 -3.98 8.03 3.24
C SER A 74 -5.30 7.27 3.34
N PHE A 75 -5.60 6.55 2.28
CA PHE A 75 -6.72 5.62 2.20
C PHE A 75 -6.18 4.25 1.85
N LEU A 76 -6.69 3.23 2.52
CA LEU A 76 -6.27 1.85 2.32
C LEU A 76 -7.49 0.94 2.21
N TYR A 77 -7.40 -0.02 1.31
CA TYR A 77 -8.24 -1.21 1.22
C TYR A 77 -7.33 -2.41 1.04
N GLU A 78 -7.60 -3.47 1.79
CA GLU A 78 -6.94 -4.77 1.68
C GLU A 78 -7.99 -5.88 1.67
N ASP A 79 -7.91 -6.79 0.70
CA ASP A 79 -8.87 -7.89 0.59
C ASP A 79 -8.83 -8.81 1.82
N GLY A 80 -9.98 -8.94 2.48
CA GLY A 80 -10.13 -9.77 3.67
C GLY A 80 -9.52 -9.23 4.98
N ASP A 81 -8.88 -8.06 4.98
CA ASP A 81 -8.27 -7.46 6.18
C ASP A 81 -8.85 -6.07 6.49
N THR A 82 -8.61 -5.11 5.60
CA THR A 82 -8.94 -3.70 5.83
C THR A 82 -10.00 -3.20 4.85
N PRO A 83 -11.24 -2.90 5.30
CA PRO A 83 -12.22 -2.22 4.47
C PRO A 83 -11.73 -0.84 4.04
N PHE A 84 -12.13 -0.39 2.84
CA PHE A 84 -11.73 0.92 2.34
C PHE A 84 -12.05 2.04 3.34
N GLY A 85 -11.04 2.78 3.75
CA GLY A 85 -11.19 3.87 4.70
C GLY A 85 -9.94 4.71 4.86
N VAL A 86 -10.02 5.70 5.75
CA VAL A 86 -8.85 6.52 6.13
C VAL A 86 -7.89 5.66 6.94
N ASP A 87 -6.70 5.45 6.38
CA ASP A 87 -5.62 4.70 7.02
C ASP A 87 -4.80 5.61 7.93
N GLU A 88 -4.17 6.64 7.38
CA GLU A 88 -3.52 7.72 8.12
C GLU A 88 -4.15 9.07 7.81
N GLY A 89 -4.05 9.99 8.77
CA GLY A 89 -4.63 11.33 8.67
C GLY A 89 -4.06 12.23 9.75
N PHE A 90 -3.05 13.02 9.42
CA PHE A 90 -2.38 13.89 10.37
C PHE A 90 -1.84 15.18 9.76
N LEU A 91 -1.63 16.17 10.63
CA LEU A 91 -0.91 17.40 10.31
C LEU A 91 0.49 17.33 10.91
N THR A 92 1.48 17.84 10.18
CA THR A 92 2.82 18.11 10.70
C THR A 92 2.95 19.62 10.89
N VAL A 93 3.31 20.06 12.10
CA VAL A 93 3.51 21.47 12.45
C VAL A 93 4.95 21.69 12.87
N GLN A 94 5.69 22.48 12.09
CA GLN A 94 7.05 22.90 12.40
C GLN A 94 7.01 24.18 13.23
N ALA A 95 7.12 24.07 14.56
CA ALA A 95 7.04 25.24 15.44
C ALA A 95 8.30 26.13 15.37
N ASN A 96 9.47 25.54 15.12
CA ASN A 96 10.76 26.18 14.86
C ASN A 96 11.77 25.10 14.42
N ASP A 97 13.01 25.47 14.14
CA ASP A 97 14.07 24.55 13.68
C ASP A 97 14.32 23.34 14.59
N MET A 98 13.94 23.40 15.86
CA MET A 98 14.16 22.34 16.85
C MET A 98 12.90 21.49 17.11
N TRP A 99 11.71 22.05 16.91
CA TRP A 99 10.45 21.43 17.36
C TRP A 99 9.48 21.21 16.21
N SER A 100 9.10 19.95 16.01
CA SER A 100 8.05 19.51 15.10
C SER A 100 7.05 18.61 15.83
N PHE A 101 5.79 18.70 15.46
CA PHE A 101 4.70 17.93 16.07
C PHE A 101 3.79 17.33 15.01
N ASN A 102 3.45 16.06 15.18
CA ASN A 102 2.43 15.40 14.35
C ASN A 102 1.12 15.30 15.14
N LEU A 103 0.01 15.70 14.53
CA LEU A 103 -1.32 15.75 15.14
C LEU A 103 -2.31 14.98 14.28
N GLY A 104 -2.75 13.80 14.73
CA GLY A 104 -3.76 13.01 14.03
C GLY A 104 -3.62 11.51 14.22
N LYS A 105 -4.20 10.74 13.29
CA LYS A 105 -4.07 9.29 13.18
C LYS A 105 -2.82 8.99 12.34
N MET A 106 -1.84 8.31 12.91
CA MET A 106 -0.63 7.86 12.22
C MET A 106 -0.11 6.57 12.86
N TYR A 107 0.61 5.77 12.08
CA TYR A 107 1.32 4.61 12.57
C TYR A 107 2.69 5.04 13.09
N LEU A 108 2.89 4.96 14.41
CA LEU A 108 4.20 5.20 15.00
C LEU A 108 4.98 3.88 15.01
N PRO A 109 6.23 3.85 14.51
CA PRO A 109 7.03 2.63 14.47
C PRO A 109 7.52 2.26 15.88
N PHE A 110 6.65 1.66 16.68
CA PHE A 110 7.02 1.06 17.95
C PHE A 110 7.52 -0.37 17.71
N GLY A 111 8.84 -0.50 17.57
CA GLY A 111 9.52 -1.79 17.51
C GLY A 111 9.88 -2.26 16.09
N ARG A 112 11.03 -2.93 15.98
CA ARG A 112 11.46 -3.59 14.74
C ARG A 112 10.52 -4.76 14.44
N PHE A 113 9.55 -4.56 13.55
CA PHE A 113 8.99 -5.69 12.83
C PHE A 113 10.05 -6.15 11.83
N ASN A 114 10.52 -7.40 12.00
CA ASN A 114 11.22 -8.12 10.95
C ASN A 114 10.20 -8.43 9.85
N THR A 115 9.78 -7.43 9.09
CA THR A 115 9.10 -7.65 7.81
C THR A 115 10.20 -8.02 6.81
N GLN A 116 10.45 -9.32 6.72
CA GLN A 116 11.22 -9.91 5.62
C GLN A 116 10.35 -9.81 4.37
N TRP A 117 10.25 -8.62 3.79
CA TRP A 117 9.80 -8.50 2.41
C TRP A 117 10.86 -9.20 1.56
N SER A 118 10.45 -10.34 0.98
CA SER A 118 11.28 -11.11 0.08
C SER A 118 11.74 -10.20 -1.06
N MET A 119 13.00 -9.80 -0.98
CA MET A 119 13.75 -9.18 -2.06
C MET A 119 13.82 -10.19 -3.22
N ILE A 120 12.99 -10.01 -4.24
CA ILE A 120 13.17 -10.72 -5.51
C ILE A 120 14.39 -10.08 -6.20
N LEU A 121 15.56 -10.64 -5.90
CA LEU A 121 16.78 -10.48 -6.68
C LEU A 121 16.60 -11.23 -8.01
N LEU A 122 16.28 -10.50 -9.07
CA LEU A 122 16.49 -10.98 -10.44
C LEU A 122 18.01 -10.96 -10.72
N HIS A 123 18.59 -12.14 -10.89
CA HIS A 123 19.81 -12.34 -11.69
C HIS A 123 19.39 -12.72 -13.10
#